data_AF-A0A3M1ASA5-F1
#
_entry.id   AF-A0A3M1ASA5-F1
#
_cell.length_a   1.000
_cell.length_b   1.000
_cell.length_c   1.000
_cell.angle_alpha   90.00
_cell.angle_beta   90.00
_cell.angle_gamma   90.00
#
_symmetry.space_group_name_H-M   'P 1'
#
loop_
_entity.id
_entity.type
_entity.pdbx_description
1 polymer ?
#
loop_
_entity_poly.entity_id
_entity_poly.type
_entity_poly.pdbx_seq_one_letter_code
_entity_poly.pdbx_strand_id
1 'polypeptide(L)'
;MKRSAFLLFFFCFSASLLIAQDEPIRLINPSFEGTPQDGVQGGTLPTGWYDCGFVGETAPDVHPQPGGGNFLVTKPAYDGNTYIGMVVRENDTWEMISQRLSAPLVGGKCYEFSIHLCRSEMYRSPSRITNENVNYTNPAKLRIWAGNGYCNRAELLAESSAIINTRWLEYNFKFEPKQTYTHIVLEAFYRTPTPFPYNGNVMLDNASDIYPIPCDVERPQVVDKEPPSTPDQPQPPVVADPEPAPDQPVVQSKKEKILKELDKDKIREGQTIRIDKLYFKADSSSITEQSYPVLDEIYEFLVENPSVVVEIGGHT
;
A
#
# COMPACT_ATOMS: atom_id res chain seq x y z
N MET A 1 71.25 4.24 53.24
CA MET A 1 70.58 5.39 52.56
C MET A 1 71.12 5.45 51.15
N LYS A 2 70.41 5.36 50.01
CA LYS A 2 68.99 5.38 49.64
C LYS A 2 68.84 4.43 48.42
N ARG A 3 67.73 3.70 48.34
CA ARG A 3 67.35 2.88 47.18
C ARG A 3 66.69 3.79 46.14
N SER A 4 67.20 3.83 44.91
CA SER A 4 66.56 4.54 43.80
C SER A 4 65.40 3.70 43.28
N ALA A 5 64.18 4.20 43.46
CA ALA A 5 62.97 3.65 42.90
C ALA A 5 62.80 4.16 41.46
N PHE A 6 62.83 3.24 40.50
CA PHE A 6 62.51 3.50 39.10
C PHE A 6 60.97 3.50 38.97
N LEU A 7 60.35 4.66 38.82
CA LEU A 7 58.92 4.78 38.56
C LEU A 7 58.65 4.41 37.09
N LEU A 8 58.07 3.23 36.87
CA LEU A 8 57.45 2.85 35.60
C LEU A 8 56.14 3.64 35.45
N PHE A 9 56.12 4.58 34.50
CA PHE A 9 54.90 5.30 34.13
C PHE A 9 54.13 4.42 33.12
N PHE A 10 53.17 3.64 33.62
CA PHE A 10 52.27 2.84 32.80
C PHE A 10 51.22 3.77 32.20
N PHE A 11 51.44 4.22 30.96
CA PHE A 11 50.48 5.03 30.21
C PHE A 11 49.34 4.12 29.74
N CYS A 12 48.31 3.95 30.58
CA CYS A 12 47.05 3.33 30.18
C CYS A 12 46.38 4.24 29.14
N PHE A 13 46.64 3.96 27.87
CA PHE A 13 45.85 4.46 26.75
C PHE A 13 44.48 3.78 26.81
N SER A 14 43.60 4.29 27.65
CA SER A 14 42.18 3.98 27.60
C SER A 14 41.65 4.55 26.29
N ALA A 15 41.73 3.74 25.24
CA ALA A 15 41.03 3.98 23.98
C ALA A 15 39.53 3.86 24.29
N SER A 16 38.93 5.01 24.63
CA SER A 16 37.49 5.17 24.60
C SER A 16 37.06 4.85 23.17
N LEU A 17 36.49 3.66 22.97
CA LEU A 17 35.72 3.35 21.77
C LEU A 17 34.52 4.29 21.78
N LEU A 18 34.71 5.48 21.23
CA LEU A 18 33.61 6.33 20.77
C LEU A 18 32.96 5.55 19.64
N ILE A 19 31.88 4.85 19.94
CA ILE A 19 30.93 4.42 18.92
C ILE A 19 30.35 5.72 18.38
N ALA A 20 30.90 6.21 17.27
CA ALA A 20 30.26 7.27 16.51
C ALA A 20 28.87 6.76 16.14
N GLN A 21 27.83 7.41 16.64
CA GLN A 21 26.48 7.16 16.14
C GLN A 21 26.49 7.65 14.69
N ASP A 22 26.13 6.77 13.76
CA ASP A 22 25.99 7.16 12.36
C ASP A 22 24.97 8.31 12.26
N GLU A 23 25.31 9.34 11.49
CA GLU A 23 24.44 10.49 11.30
C GLU A 23 23.11 10.09 10.60
N PRO A 24 21.98 10.75 10.93
CA PRO A 24 20.71 10.50 10.27
C PRO A 24 20.79 10.76 8.75
N ILE A 25 20.18 9.88 7.96
CA ILE A 25 20.03 10.07 6.52
C ILE A 25 18.86 11.03 6.31
N ARG A 26 19.17 12.22 5.80
CA ARG A 26 18.19 13.30 5.64
C ARG A 26 17.36 13.12 4.38
N LEU A 27 16.06 13.39 4.49
CA LEU A 27 15.17 13.54 3.34
C LEU A 27 15.09 14.99 2.88
N ILE A 28 15.01 15.19 1.58
CA ILE A 28 14.68 16.49 0.99
C ILE A 28 13.16 16.64 1.03
N ASN A 29 12.70 17.75 1.60
CA ASN A 29 11.29 18.11 1.72
C ASN A 29 10.41 17.00 2.33
N PRO A 30 10.69 16.59 3.58
CA PRO A 30 9.99 15.49 4.24
C PRO A 30 8.48 15.70 4.45
N SER A 31 8.04 16.95 4.55
CA SER A 31 6.62 17.32 4.69
C SER A 31 5.98 17.68 3.35
N PHE A 32 6.66 17.40 2.22
CA PHE A 32 6.12 17.58 0.87
C PHE A 32 5.59 19.00 0.57
N GLU A 33 6.24 20.02 1.15
CA GLU A 33 5.87 21.42 0.96
C GLU A 33 6.01 21.84 -0.51
N GLY A 34 4.92 22.36 -1.08
CA GLY A 34 4.84 22.69 -2.50
C GLY A 34 3.67 23.60 -2.84
N THR A 35 3.38 23.69 -4.15
CA THR A 35 2.18 24.39 -4.63
C THR A 35 1.02 23.40 -4.68
N PRO A 36 -0.11 23.65 -3.99
CA PRO A 36 -1.29 22.81 -4.12
C PRO A 36 -1.75 22.71 -5.58
N GLN A 37 -1.87 21.51 -6.10
CA GLN A 37 -2.28 21.27 -7.48
C GLN A 37 -2.73 19.83 -7.68
N ASP A 38 -3.55 19.63 -8.72
CA ASP A 38 -3.83 18.30 -9.23
C ASP A 38 -2.59 17.73 -9.91
N GLY A 39 -2.41 16.43 -9.73
CA GLY A 39 -1.49 15.59 -10.46
C GLY A 39 -1.90 15.50 -11.92
N VAL A 40 -0.92 15.71 -12.80
CA VAL A 40 -1.08 15.57 -14.24
C VAL A 40 -0.07 14.57 -14.77
N GLN A 41 -0.30 14.03 -15.95
CA GLN A 41 0.68 13.15 -16.59
C GLN A 41 1.98 13.93 -16.84
N GLY A 42 3.10 13.43 -16.31
CA GLY A 42 4.38 14.14 -16.36
C GLY A 42 4.43 15.40 -15.49
N GLY A 43 3.51 15.53 -14.53
CA GLY A 43 3.48 16.62 -13.56
C GLY A 43 4.71 16.63 -12.65
N THR A 44 5.02 17.81 -12.10
CA THR A 44 6.13 17.97 -11.16
C THR A 44 5.65 17.85 -9.73
N LEU A 45 6.33 17.03 -8.94
CA LEU A 45 6.10 16.92 -7.50
C LEU A 45 6.83 18.02 -6.71
N PRO A 46 6.52 18.19 -5.41
CA PRO A 46 7.29 19.05 -4.52
C PRO A 46 8.80 18.77 -4.60
N THR A 47 9.61 19.82 -4.41
CA THR A 47 11.07 19.75 -4.61
C THR A 47 11.68 18.57 -3.85
N GLY A 48 12.52 17.79 -4.54
CA GLY A 48 13.19 16.61 -3.98
C GLY A 48 12.51 15.29 -4.30
N TRP A 49 11.22 15.30 -4.68
CA TRP A 49 10.46 14.10 -5.01
C TRP A 49 10.28 13.94 -6.52
N TYR A 50 10.37 12.70 -6.97
CA TYR A 50 10.24 12.30 -8.37
C TYR A 50 9.07 11.36 -8.54
N ASP A 51 8.23 11.60 -9.55
CA ASP A 51 7.10 10.75 -9.88
C ASP A 51 7.57 9.43 -10.52
N CYS A 52 7.12 8.32 -9.95
CA CYS A 52 7.45 6.98 -10.39
C CYS A 52 6.22 6.18 -10.80
N GLY A 53 5.09 6.85 -11.01
CA GLY A 53 3.84 6.26 -11.48
C GLY A 53 3.95 5.59 -12.85
N PHE A 54 2.82 5.01 -13.28
CA PHE A 54 2.73 4.27 -14.52
C PHE A 54 2.70 5.21 -15.73
N VAL A 55 3.30 4.77 -16.84
CA VAL A 55 3.23 5.52 -18.10
C VAL A 55 1.75 5.65 -18.52
N GLY A 56 1.29 6.89 -18.71
CA GLY A 56 -0.11 7.18 -19.06
C GLY A 56 -1.00 7.51 -17.86
N GLU A 57 -0.52 7.29 -16.64
CA GLU A 57 -1.19 7.72 -15.42
C GLU A 57 -0.74 9.12 -14.98
N THR A 58 -1.52 9.73 -14.10
CA THR A 58 -1.19 11.02 -13.49
C THR A 58 -0.20 10.81 -12.34
N ALA A 59 0.62 11.84 -12.10
CA ALA A 59 1.39 11.94 -10.87
C ALA A 59 0.46 12.12 -9.65
N PRO A 60 0.95 11.92 -8.42
CA PRO A 60 0.23 12.26 -7.19
C PRO A 60 -0.23 13.72 -7.09
N ASP A 61 -1.30 13.93 -6.33
CA ASP A 61 -1.83 15.25 -6.02
C ASP A 61 -1.06 15.93 -4.87
N VAL A 62 -0.94 17.26 -4.94
CA VAL A 62 -0.46 18.09 -3.82
C VAL A 62 -1.66 18.79 -3.19
N HIS A 63 -1.94 18.45 -1.94
CA HIS A 63 -3.08 18.90 -1.16
C HIS A 63 -2.61 19.69 0.08
N PRO A 64 -3.51 20.34 0.84
CA PRO A 64 -4.89 20.66 0.50
C PRO A 64 -4.95 21.73 -0.57
N GLN A 65 -5.92 21.59 -1.47
CA GLN A 65 -6.27 22.65 -2.42
C GLN A 65 -7.43 23.48 -1.89
N PRO A 66 -7.54 24.78 -2.23
CA PRO A 66 -8.66 25.62 -1.82
C PRO A 66 -10.02 24.97 -2.15
N GLY A 67 -10.90 24.88 -1.15
CA GLY A 67 -12.23 24.26 -1.32
C GLY A 67 -12.22 22.75 -1.58
N GLY A 68 -11.07 22.08 -1.43
CA GLY A 68 -10.89 20.66 -1.72
C GLY A 68 -10.41 20.36 -3.14
N GLY A 69 -10.18 21.39 -3.97
CA GLY A 69 -9.75 21.24 -5.36
C GLY A 69 -10.76 20.48 -6.21
N ASN A 70 -10.30 19.93 -7.34
CA ASN A 70 -11.16 19.18 -8.27
C ASN A 70 -11.62 17.83 -7.71
N PHE A 71 -10.89 17.28 -6.73
CA PHE A 71 -11.14 15.95 -6.18
C PHE A 71 -11.85 15.95 -4.82
N LEU A 72 -12.24 17.12 -4.31
CA LEU A 72 -12.98 17.31 -3.05
C LEU A 72 -12.24 16.79 -1.80
N VAL A 73 -10.91 16.79 -1.83
CA VAL A 73 -10.06 16.39 -0.70
C VAL A 73 -9.86 17.59 0.22
N THR A 74 -10.55 17.60 1.36
CA THR A 74 -10.58 18.76 2.29
C THR A 74 -9.72 18.56 3.55
N LYS A 75 -8.98 17.46 3.62
CA LYS A 75 -8.13 17.11 4.75
C LYS A 75 -7.04 18.19 4.94
N PRO A 76 -6.87 18.80 6.12
CA PRO A 76 -5.75 19.72 6.36
C PRO A 76 -4.43 18.96 6.49
N ALA A 77 -3.32 19.62 6.13
CA ALA A 77 -1.97 19.10 6.35
C ALA A 77 -1.71 18.80 7.83
N TYR A 78 -0.86 17.80 8.09
CA TYR A 78 -0.38 17.50 9.43
C TYR A 78 0.73 18.47 9.83
N ASP A 79 1.71 18.66 8.94
CA ASP A 79 2.83 19.59 9.10
C ASP A 79 2.86 20.58 7.92
N GLY A 80 3.38 21.78 8.18
CA GLY A 80 3.47 22.79 7.13
C GLY A 80 2.11 23.20 6.54
N ASN A 81 2.06 23.33 5.22
CA ASN A 81 0.91 23.81 4.47
C ASN A 81 0.36 22.78 3.49
N THR A 82 1.18 21.83 3.02
CA THR A 82 0.79 20.87 1.99
C THR A 82 1.29 19.47 2.28
N TYR A 83 0.70 18.48 1.63
CA TYR A 83 1.02 17.07 1.72
C TYR A 83 0.73 16.38 0.37
N ILE A 84 1.20 15.15 0.20
CA ILE A 84 0.91 14.36 -1.01
C ILE A 84 -0.27 13.42 -0.78
N GLY A 85 -1.22 13.41 -1.71
CA GLY A 85 -2.23 12.36 -1.84
C GLY A 85 -1.84 11.39 -2.95
N MET A 86 -1.70 10.11 -2.61
CA MET A 86 -1.47 9.03 -3.57
C MET A 86 -2.70 8.14 -3.71
N VAL A 87 -2.96 7.64 -4.92
CA VAL A 87 -4.06 6.72 -5.19
C VAL A 87 -3.64 5.35 -5.70
N VAL A 88 -4.49 4.36 -5.42
CA VAL A 88 -4.52 3.06 -6.11
C VAL A 88 -5.81 2.99 -6.93
N ARG A 89 -5.75 2.36 -8.10
CA ARG A 89 -6.81 2.43 -9.11
C ARG A 89 -7.40 1.06 -9.42
N GLU A 90 -8.60 1.02 -9.96
CA GLU A 90 -9.28 -0.21 -10.37
C GLU A 90 -8.69 -0.87 -11.63
N ASN A 91 -7.80 -0.19 -12.35
CA ASN A 91 -7.11 -0.71 -13.53
C ASN A 91 -5.74 -1.35 -13.21
N ASP A 92 -5.50 -1.74 -11.96
CA ASP A 92 -4.24 -2.32 -11.50
C ASP A 92 -3.02 -1.38 -11.65
N THR A 93 -3.25 -0.08 -11.44
CA THR A 93 -2.20 0.94 -11.36
C THR A 93 -2.27 1.69 -10.05
N TRP A 94 -1.14 2.27 -9.65
CA TRP A 94 -1.01 3.01 -8.41
C TRP A 94 0.07 4.07 -8.53
N GLU A 95 0.10 4.97 -7.56
CA GLU A 95 1.09 6.03 -7.51
C GLU A 95 2.24 5.70 -6.58
N MET A 96 3.42 6.21 -6.95
CA MET A 96 4.64 6.05 -6.19
C MET A 96 5.57 7.23 -6.45
N ILE A 97 6.33 7.59 -5.42
CA ILE A 97 7.26 8.71 -5.45
C ILE A 97 8.64 8.25 -4.96
N SER A 98 9.69 8.87 -5.47
CA SER A 98 11.06 8.50 -5.11
C SER A 98 11.93 9.71 -4.85
N GLN A 99 12.94 9.55 -3.99
CA GLN A 99 14.05 10.48 -3.93
C GLN A 99 15.39 9.78 -3.75
N ARG A 100 16.46 10.49 -4.10
CA ARG A 100 17.83 10.12 -3.73
C ARG A 100 18.09 10.53 -2.28
N LEU A 101 18.67 9.62 -1.50
CA LEU A 101 19.00 9.85 -0.10
C LEU A 101 20.29 10.67 0.06
N SER A 102 20.40 11.43 1.16
CA SER A 102 21.61 12.20 1.47
C SER A 102 22.85 11.32 1.69
N ALA A 103 22.64 10.08 2.13
CA ALA A 103 23.63 9.03 2.26
C ALA A 103 22.99 7.66 1.98
N PRO A 104 23.77 6.64 1.54
CA PRO A 104 23.22 5.33 1.25
C PRO A 104 22.68 4.62 2.50
N LEU A 105 21.57 3.89 2.34
CA LEU A 105 21.20 2.81 3.23
C LEU A 105 22.22 1.69 3.06
N VAL A 106 22.96 1.34 4.10
CA VAL A 106 24.02 0.33 4.05
C VAL A 106 23.43 -1.04 4.37
N GLY A 107 23.75 -2.03 3.54
CA GLY A 107 23.28 -3.41 3.76
C GLY A 107 23.71 -3.97 5.12
N GLY A 108 22.79 -4.66 5.79
CA GLY A 108 22.98 -5.27 7.11
C GLY A 108 22.98 -4.30 8.29
N LYS A 109 22.66 -3.01 8.07
CA LYS A 109 22.38 -2.05 9.15
C LYS A 109 20.89 -1.88 9.33
N CYS A 110 20.45 -1.62 10.55
CA CYS A 110 19.06 -1.34 10.85
C CYS A 110 18.79 0.15 10.90
N TYR A 111 17.59 0.50 10.44
CA TYR A 111 17.14 1.87 10.34
C TYR A 111 15.73 2.00 10.90
N GLU A 112 15.43 3.18 11.41
CA GLU A 112 14.09 3.62 11.78
C GLU A 112 13.67 4.78 10.89
N PHE A 113 12.40 4.75 10.49
CA PHE A 113 11.76 5.78 9.69
C PHE A 113 10.30 5.91 10.15
N SER A 114 9.79 7.12 10.23
CA SER A 114 8.39 7.39 10.54
C SER A 114 7.76 8.36 9.55
N ILE A 115 6.45 8.29 9.38
CA ILE A 115 5.70 9.21 8.52
C ILE A 115 4.24 9.27 8.98
N HIS A 116 3.60 10.43 8.82
CA HIS A 116 2.18 10.58 9.13
C HIS A 116 1.35 10.13 7.94
N LEU A 117 0.42 9.21 8.20
CA LEU A 117 -0.47 8.65 7.19
C LEU A 117 -1.93 8.78 7.60
N CYS A 118 -2.79 9.02 6.61
CA CYS A 118 -4.23 8.87 6.75
C CYS A 118 -4.89 8.57 5.40
N ARG A 119 -6.19 8.33 5.43
CA ARG A 119 -7.07 8.24 4.27
C ARG A 119 -8.06 9.40 4.26
N SER A 120 -8.49 9.83 3.08
CA SER A 120 -9.53 10.84 2.88
C SER A 120 -10.85 10.12 2.72
N GLU A 121 -11.89 10.67 3.35
CA GLU A 121 -13.26 10.20 3.24
C GLU A 121 -13.90 10.59 1.91
N MET A 122 -13.29 11.55 1.19
CA MET A 122 -13.72 11.99 -0.11
C MET A 122 -12.52 12.23 -1.01
N TYR A 123 -12.53 11.58 -2.17
CA TYR A 123 -11.52 11.72 -3.20
C TYR A 123 -12.17 11.33 -4.53
N ARG A 124 -12.87 12.28 -5.16
CA ARG A 124 -13.66 12.01 -6.37
C ARG A 124 -12.83 12.26 -7.61
N SER A 125 -12.47 11.21 -8.35
CA SER A 125 -11.64 11.31 -9.56
C SER A 125 -12.21 10.42 -10.67
N PRO A 126 -11.88 10.66 -11.96
CA PRO A 126 -12.33 9.80 -13.05
C PRO A 126 -11.79 8.37 -12.93
N SER A 127 -12.69 7.39 -13.01
CA SER A 127 -12.37 5.97 -13.15
C SER A 127 -11.48 5.74 -14.37
N ARG A 128 -10.45 4.89 -14.25
CA ARG A 128 -9.64 4.50 -15.42
C ARG A 128 -10.30 3.48 -16.35
N ILE A 129 -11.45 2.94 -15.93
CA ILE A 129 -12.23 2.00 -16.74
C ILE A 129 -13.41 2.71 -17.39
N THR A 130 -14.21 3.45 -16.62
CA THR A 130 -15.46 4.05 -17.13
C THR A 130 -15.34 5.53 -17.47
N ASN A 131 -14.27 6.20 -17.03
CA ASN A 131 -14.08 7.66 -17.11
C ASN A 131 -15.16 8.47 -16.37
N GLU A 132 -16.02 7.83 -15.58
CA GLU A 132 -16.97 8.49 -14.69
C GLU A 132 -16.31 8.86 -13.37
N ASN A 133 -16.73 9.96 -12.76
CA ASN A 133 -16.19 10.38 -11.45
C ASN A 133 -16.68 9.47 -10.33
N VAL A 134 -15.77 8.63 -9.83
CA VAL A 134 -15.97 7.68 -8.73
C VAL A 134 -15.16 8.10 -7.51
N ASN A 135 -15.46 7.50 -6.36
CA ASN A 135 -14.79 7.84 -5.10
C ASN A 135 -13.64 6.86 -4.82
N TYR A 136 -12.45 7.39 -4.51
CA TYR A 136 -11.24 6.63 -4.24
C TYR A 136 -11.08 6.36 -2.75
N THR A 137 -12.10 5.85 -2.07
CA THR A 137 -12.15 5.80 -0.60
C THR A 137 -11.80 4.45 0.03
N ASN A 138 -11.43 3.44 -0.75
CA ASN A 138 -11.02 2.19 -0.13
C ASN A 138 -9.64 2.35 0.56
N PRO A 139 -9.41 1.70 1.72
CA PRO A 139 -8.11 1.69 2.39
C PRO A 139 -7.00 1.15 1.49
N ALA A 140 -5.85 1.81 1.47
CA ALA A 140 -4.62 1.34 0.84
C ALA A 140 -3.52 1.20 1.91
N LYS A 141 -2.36 0.69 1.50
CA LYS A 141 -1.16 0.55 2.32
C LYS A 141 -0.05 1.43 1.75
N LEU A 142 0.91 1.76 2.60
CA LEU A 142 2.20 2.29 2.17
C LEU A 142 3.22 1.15 2.11
N ARG A 143 3.93 1.04 0.99
CA ARG A 143 5.14 0.24 0.83
C ARG A 143 6.35 1.13 0.71
N ILE A 144 7.44 0.72 1.36
CA ILE A 144 8.72 1.40 1.32
C ILE A 144 9.71 0.49 0.63
N TRP A 145 10.25 0.95 -0.49
CA TRP A 145 11.26 0.23 -1.26
C TRP A 145 12.60 0.96 -1.27
N ALA A 146 13.67 0.19 -1.45
CA ALA A 146 15.02 0.69 -1.70
C ALA A 146 15.47 0.37 -3.14
N GLY A 147 16.33 1.23 -3.67
CA GLY A 147 16.90 1.07 -5.00
C GLY A 147 18.18 1.86 -5.24
N ASN A 148 18.76 1.69 -6.43
CA ASN A 148 19.98 2.39 -6.86
C ASN A 148 19.76 3.35 -8.04
N GLY A 149 18.51 3.78 -8.22
CA GLY A 149 18.09 4.83 -9.13
C GLY A 149 16.65 5.22 -8.83
N TYR A 150 16.17 6.32 -9.41
CA TYR A 150 14.77 6.69 -9.32
C TYR A 150 13.87 5.56 -9.82
N CYS A 151 12.77 5.34 -9.11
CA CYS A 151 11.74 4.34 -9.41
C CYS A 151 12.20 2.86 -9.36
N ASN A 152 13.47 2.62 -9.02
CA ASN A 152 13.98 1.28 -8.85
C ASN A 152 13.49 0.69 -7.52
N ARG A 153 12.75 -0.42 -7.59
CA ARG A 153 12.20 -1.17 -6.46
C ARG A 153 12.99 -2.47 -6.27
N ALA A 154 14.26 -2.37 -5.87
CA ALA A 154 15.16 -3.52 -5.77
C ALA A 154 14.90 -4.36 -4.51
N GLU A 155 14.49 -3.74 -3.41
CA GLU A 155 14.19 -4.43 -2.16
C GLU A 155 12.99 -3.77 -1.46
N LEU A 156 11.99 -4.57 -1.07
CA LEU A 156 10.90 -4.11 -0.20
C LEU A 156 11.43 -4.07 1.23
N LEU A 157 11.53 -2.87 1.79
CA LEU A 157 12.04 -2.64 3.13
C LEU A 157 10.95 -2.84 4.20
N ALA A 158 9.76 -2.28 3.96
CA ALA A 158 8.65 -2.36 4.89
C ALA A 158 7.30 -2.13 4.19
N GLU A 159 6.23 -2.59 4.83
CA GLU A 159 4.83 -2.35 4.44
C GLU A 159 4.02 -1.96 5.68
N SER A 160 3.08 -1.03 5.54
CA SER A 160 2.13 -0.68 6.61
C SER A 160 0.97 -1.68 6.71
N SER A 161 0.24 -1.64 7.83
CA SER A 161 -1.15 -2.10 7.84
C SER A 161 -2.00 -1.28 6.87
N ALA A 162 -3.22 -1.75 6.56
CA ALA A 162 -4.16 -0.96 5.78
C ALA A 162 -4.50 0.34 6.54
N ILE A 163 -4.33 1.47 5.86
CA ILE A 163 -4.53 2.81 6.44
C ILE A 163 -6.04 3.12 6.39
N ILE A 164 -6.73 2.74 7.46
CA ILE A 164 -8.17 2.91 7.61
C ILE A 164 -8.55 4.24 8.26
N ASN A 165 -7.61 4.83 9.00
CA ASN A 165 -7.78 6.05 9.77
C ASN A 165 -7.92 7.28 8.88
N THR A 166 -8.89 8.13 9.21
CA THR A 166 -9.09 9.42 8.54
C THR A 166 -8.41 10.57 9.26
N ARG A 167 -8.06 10.38 10.54
CA ARG A 167 -7.14 11.25 11.29
C ARG A 167 -5.69 10.92 10.95
N TRP A 168 -4.79 11.91 11.01
CA TRP A 168 -3.36 11.64 10.85
C TRP A 168 -2.85 10.77 11.99
N LEU A 169 -2.14 9.70 11.67
CA LEU A 169 -1.44 8.84 12.62
C LEU A 169 0.00 8.68 12.18
N GLU A 170 0.92 8.66 13.14
CA GLU A 170 2.33 8.36 12.87
C GLU A 170 2.52 6.85 12.70
N TYR A 171 3.09 6.45 11.56
CA TYR A 171 3.49 5.08 11.28
C TYR A 171 5.00 4.96 11.42
N ASN A 172 5.45 4.02 12.25
CA ASN A 172 6.85 3.76 12.50
C ASN A 172 7.28 2.45 11.80
N PHE A 173 8.38 2.53 11.08
CA PHE A 173 8.97 1.46 10.29
C PHE A 173 10.39 1.20 10.78
N LYS A 174 10.70 -0.08 10.98
CA LYS A 174 12.07 -0.58 11.13
C LYS A 174 12.39 -1.43 9.93
N PHE A 175 13.54 -1.18 9.30
CA PHE A 175 14.00 -2.01 8.19
C PHE A 175 15.51 -2.25 8.24
N GLU A 176 15.92 -3.40 7.71
CA GLU A 176 17.30 -3.87 7.59
C GLU A 176 17.54 -4.25 6.12
N PRO A 177 17.99 -3.31 5.26
CA PRO A 177 18.28 -3.60 3.87
C PRO A 177 19.34 -4.69 3.74
N LYS A 178 19.17 -5.62 2.79
CA LYS A 178 20.15 -6.70 2.54
C LYS A 178 21.35 -6.21 1.75
N GLN A 179 21.20 -5.14 0.99
CA GLN A 179 22.25 -4.53 0.17
C GLN A 179 22.33 -3.02 0.39
N THR A 180 23.35 -2.38 -0.17
CA THR A 180 23.47 -0.92 -0.11
C THR A 180 22.66 -0.24 -1.20
N TYR A 181 21.82 0.72 -0.80
CA TYR A 181 20.91 1.46 -1.67
C TYR A 181 21.04 2.96 -1.50
N THR A 182 20.78 3.71 -2.56
CA THR A 182 20.96 5.17 -2.61
C THR A 182 19.65 5.94 -2.75
N HIS A 183 18.55 5.24 -3.00
CA HIS A 183 17.24 5.82 -3.25
C HIS A 183 16.18 5.09 -2.42
N ILE A 184 15.14 5.84 -2.06
CA ILE A 184 13.92 5.34 -1.43
C ILE A 184 12.74 5.55 -2.39
N VAL A 185 11.77 4.64 -2.35
CA VAL A 185 10.49 4.78 -3.06
C VAL A 185 9.37 4.56 -2.04
N LEU A 186 8.43 5.50 -2.01
CA LEU A 186 7.18 5.42 -1.27
C LEU A 186 6.08 5.05 -2.27
N GLU A 187 5.40 3.93 -2.04
CA GLU A 187 4.44 3.35 -2.96
C GLU A 187 3.09 3.16 -2.27
N ALA A 188 2.02 3.73 -2.84
CA ALA A 188 0.68 3.34 -2.45
C ALA A 188 0.37 1.97 -3.05
N PHE A 189 -0.17 1.05 -2.25
CA PHE A 189 -0.51 -0.28 -2.73
C PHE A 189 -1.82 -0.79 -2.14
N TYR A 190 -2.46 -1.73 -2.84
CA TYR A 190 -3.70 -2.33 -2.36
C TYR A 190 -3.51 -3.03 -1.01
N ARG A 191 -4.61 -3.16 -0.26
CA ARG A 191 -4.66 -4.07 0.89
C ARG A 191 -4.41 -5.49 0.40
N THR A 192 -3.69 -6.27 1.21
CA THR A 192 -3.37 -7.66 0.92
C THR A 192 -3.92 -8.55 2.03
N PRO A 193 -4.56 -9.68 1.69
CA PRO A 193 -4.95 -10.09 0.33
C PRO A 193 -6.11 -9.21 -0.22
N THR A 194 -6.11 -8.97 -1.54
CA THR A 194 -7.28 -8.46 -2.26
C THR A 194 -7.45 -9.27 -3.56
N PRO A 195 -8.66 -9.75 -3.88
CA PRO A 195 -8.87 -10.51 -5.11
C PRO A 195 -8.91 -9.61 -6.36
N PHE A 196 -9.25 -8.33 -6.20
CA PHE A 196 -9.38 -7.38 -7.31
C PHE A 196 -8.77 -6.03 -6.95
N PRO A 197 -8.23 -5.28 -7.94
CA PRO A 197 -7.85 -3.88 -7.78
C PRO A 197 -9.09 -3.01 -7.52
N TYR A 198 -8.88 -1.88 -6.85
CA TYR A 198 -9.96 -0.96 -6.48
C TYR A 198 -9.46 0.48 -6.38
N ASN A 199 -10.39 1.43 -6.30
CA ASN A 199 -10.08 2.84 -6.09
C ASN A 199 -9.90 3.16 -4.62
N GLY A 200 -8.68 3.54 -4.22
CA GLY A 200 -8.31 3.86 -2.86
C GLY A 200 -7.30 5.00 -2.80
N ASN A 201 -7.08 5.54 -1.61
CA ASN A 201 -6.14 6.63 -1.40
C ASN A 201 -5.33 6.46 -0.11
N VAL A 202 -4.17 7.09 -0.08
CA VAL A 202 -3.27 7.23 1.05
C VAL A 202 -2.65 8.62 1.01
N MET A 203 -2.65 9.32 2.13
CA MET A 203 -2.04 10.63 2.28
C MET A 203 -0.79 10.53 3.13
N LEU A 204 0.24 11.28 2.74
CA LEU A 204 1.56 11.23 3.31
C LEU A 204 2.00 12.63 3.69
N ASP A 205 2.44 12.79 4.94
CA ASP A 205 2.98 14.04 5.44
C ASP A 205 4.03 13.79 6.53
N ASN A 206 4.88 14.78 6.80
CA ASN A 206 5.83 14.82 7.90
C ASN A 206 6.63 13.51 8.06
N ALA A 207 7.35 13.13 7.00
CA ALA A 207 8.29 12.03 7.04
C ALA A 207 9.49 12.38 7.93
N SER A 208 9.91 11.51 8.82
CA SER A 208 11.15 11.73 9.56
C SER A 208 12.37 11.44 8.69
N ASP A 209 13.55 11.86 9.16
CA ASP A 209 14.80 11.35 8.63
C ASP A 209 14.91 9.85 8.91
N ILE A 210 15.81 9.18 8.19
CA ILE A 210 16.07 7.76 8.41
C ILE A 210 17.21 7.63 9.41
N TYR A 211 16.90 7.15 10.61
CA TYR A 211 17.84 7.05 11.72
C TYR A 211 18.49 5.67 11.76
N PRO A 212 19.83 5.57 11.72
CA PRO A 212 20.52 4.32 12.02
C PRO A 212 20.22 3.90 13.48
N ILE A 213 19.82 2.64 13.67
CA ILE A 213 19.54 2.09 15.00
C ILE A 213 20.22 0.73 15.19
N PRO A 214 20.45 0.31 16.44
CA PRO A 214 20.85 -1.07 16.72
C PRO A 214 19.78 -2.06 16.27
N CYS A 215 20.20 -3.17 15.65
CA CYS A 215 19.29 -4.17 15.08
C CYS A 215 18.50 -4.98 16.12
N ASP A 216 18.96 -5.03 17.35
CA ASP A 216 18.34 -5.72 18.48
C ASP A 216 17.17 -4.95 19.12
N VAL A 217 16.92 -3.69 18.70
CA VAL A 217 15.79 -2.90 19.19
C VAL A 217 14.51 -3.32 18.47
N GLU A 218 13.65 -4.07 19.13
CA GLU A 218 12.26 -4.26 18.68
C GLU A 218 11.42 -3.04 19.10
N ARG A 219 10.63 -2.49 18.16
CA ARG A 219 9.63 -1.47 18.48
C ARG A 219 8.25 -1.96 18.09
N PRO A 220 7.22 -1.68 18.90
CA PRO A 220 5.86 -2.00 18.54
C PRO A 220 5.48 -1.19 17.30
N GLN A 221 5.15 -1.87 16.21
CA GLN A 221 4.32 -1.25 15.18
C GLN A 221 3.00 -0.85 15.82
N VAL A 222 2.43 0.26 15.39
CA VAL A 222 1.06 0.62 15.79
C VAL A 222 0.17 -0.49 15.23
N VAL A 223 -0.16 -1.45 16.09
CA VAL A 223 -1.23 -2.41 15.83
C VAL A 223 -2.49 -1.57 15.90
N ASP A 224 -2.94 -1.08 14.75
CA ASP A 224 -4.35 -0.75 14.57
C ASP A 224 -5.10 -2.06 14.80
N LYS A 225 -5.48 -2.29 16.06
CA LYS A 225 -6.52 -3.25 16.36
C LYS A 225 -7.69 -2.81 15.52
N GLU A 226 -8.05 -3.61 14.53
CA GLU A 226 -9.37 -3.59 13.95
C GLU A 226 -10.35 -3.42 15.12
N PRO A 227 -11.24 -2.41 15.08
CA PRO A 227 -12.21 -2.23 16.16
C PRO A 227 -12.87 -3.59 16.42
N PRO A 228 -12.88 -4.09 17.66
CA PRO A 228 -13.54 -5.35 17.94
C PRO A 228 -14.94 -5.29 17.36
N SER A 229 -15.32 -6.30 16.59
CA SER A 229 -16.69 -6.50 16.14
C SER A 229 -17.58 -6.38 17.38
N THR A 230 -18.32 -5.29 17.45
CA THR A 230 -19.24 -5.04 18.56
C THR A 230 -20.24 -6.21 18.58
N PRO A 231 -20.44 -6.89 19.71
CA PRO A 231 -21.47 -7.91 19.82
C PRO A 231 -22.84 -7.31 19.57
N ASP A 232 -23.68 -8.06 18.85
CA ASP A 232 -25.09 -7.79 18.50
C ASP A 232 -25.78 -6.73 19.38
N GLN A 233 -26.11 -5.59 18.77
CA GLN A 233 -27.24 -4.78 19.22
C GLN A 233 -28.41 -4.92 18.23
N PRO A 234 -29.66 -5.04 18.73
CA PRO A 234 -30.81 -5.40 17.91
C PRO A 234 -31.13 -4.34 16.85
N GLN A 235 -31.39 -4.79 15.63
CA GLN A 235 -31.89 -3.94 14.54
C GLN A 235 -33.17 -3.19 14.94
N PRO A 236 -33.30 -1.89 14.64
CA PRO A 236 -34.58 -1.19 14.67
C PRO A 236 -35.54 -1.78 13.62
N PRO A 237 -36.87 -1.77 13.86
CA PRO A 237 -37.83 -2.43 13.00
C PRO A 237 -37.90 -1.75 11.62
N VAL A 238 -37.76 -2.57 10.57
CA VAL A 238 -37.91 -2.19 9.17
C VAL A 238 -39.34 -1.70 8.94
N VAL A 239 -39.47 -0.42 8.57
CA VAL A 239 -40.71 0.14 8.03
C VAL A 239 -40.82 -0.31 6.59
N ALA A 240 -41.93 -0.96 6.25
CA ALA A 240 -42.24 -1.42 4.91
C ALA A 240 -42.53 -0.23 3.99
N ASP A 241 -41.86 -0.20 2.83
CA ASP A 241 -42.24 0.62 1.67
C ASP A 241 -42.62 -0.30 0.50
N PRO A 242 -43.40 0.20 -0.47
CA PRO A 242 -44.40 -0.58 -1.18
C PRO A 242 -43.89 -1.38 -2.38
N GLU A 243 -44.66 -2.42 -2.67
CA GLU A 243 -44.59 -3.39 -3.76
C GLU A 243 -44.31 -2.81 -5.16
N PRO A 244 -43.36 -3.37 -5.94
CA PRO A 244 -43.25 -3.11 -7.37
C PRO A 244 -44.20 -4.02 -8.17
N ALA A 245 -44.82 -3.43 -9.19
CA ALA A 245 -45.73 -4.04 -10.16
C ALA A 245 -45.04 -5.09 -11.08
N PRO A 246 -45.80 -5.95 -11.78
CA PRO A 246 -45.36 -7.29 -12.19
C PRO A 246 -44.51 -7.38 -13.46
N ASP A 247 -43.74 -8.46 -13.48
CA ASP A 247 -42.76 -8.92 -14.47
C ASP A 247 -43.16 -8.87 -15.94
N GLN A 248 -42.17 -8.54 -16.79
CA GLN A 248 -42.09 -9.06 -18.15
C GLN A 248 -41.12 -10.26 -18.19
N PRO A 249 -41.44 -11.36 -18.90
CA PRO A 249 -40.64 -12.57 -18.84
C PRO A 249 -39.41 -12.45 -19.75
N VAL A 250 -38.22 -12.43 -19.14
CA VAL A 250 -36.98 -12.72 -19.87
C VAL A 250 -36.72 -14.22 -19.80
N VAL A 251 -36.74 -14.83 -20.98
CA VAL A 251 -36.54 -16.25 -21.24
C VAL A 251 -35.21 -16.74 -20.64
N GLN A 252 -35.29 -17.60 -19.62
CA GLN A 252 -34.15 -18.36 -19.13
C GLN A 252 -33.71 -19.39 -20.18
N SER A 253 -32.63 -19.10 -20.91
CA SER A 253 -31.85 -20.17 -21.53
C SER A 253 -31.01 -20.83 -20.44
N LYS A 254 -31.34 -22.07 -20.07
CA LYS A 254 -30.55 -22.90 -19.17
C LYS A 254 -29.18 -23.15 -19.82
N LYS A 255 -28.18 -22.33 -19.49
CA LYS A 255 -26.79 -22.49 -19.95
C LYS A 255 -26.25 -23.76 -19.29
N GLU A 256 -25.70 -24.68 -20.09
CA GLU A 256 -25.09 -25.90 -19.56
C GLU A 256 -23.87 -25.54 -18.70
N LYS A 257 -23.83 -26.01 -17.44
CA LYS A 257 -22.69 -25.81 -16.54
C LYS A 257 -21.40 -26.40 -17.13
N ILE A 258 -20.37 -25.57 -17.23
CA ILE A 258 -19.03 -25.90 -17.74
C ILE A 258 -18.26 -26.72 -16.69
N LEU A 259 -18.36 -26.37 -15.40
CA LEU A 259 -17.68 -27.05 -14.29
C LEU A 259 -18.61 -28.02 -13.55
N LYS A 260 -18.84 -29.20 -14.13
CA LYS A 260 -19.73 -30.23 -13.54
C LYS A 260 -19.21 -30.81 -12.21
N GLU A 261 -17.92 -30.63 -11.93
CA GLU A 261 -17.24 -31.10 -10.72
C GLU A 261 -17.33 -30.10 -9.56
N LEU A 262 -17.72 -28.85 -9.84
CA LEU A 262 -17.86 -27.79 -8.84
C LEU A 262 -19.27 -27.85 -8.21
N ASP A 263 -19.46 -28.87 -7.38
CA ASP A 263 -20.70 -29.16 -6.67
C ASP A 263 -20.37 -29.46 -5.20
N LYS A 264 -21.01 -28.75 -4.27
CA LYS A 264 -20.70 -28.80 -2.83
C LYS A 264 -20.74 -30.23 -2.29
N ASP A 265 -21.66 -31.04 -2.79
CA ASP A 265 -21.86 -32.42 -2.33
C ASP A 265 -20.81 -33.38 -2.90
N LYS A 266 -19.99 -32.93 -3.85
CA LYS A 266 -18.99 -33.74 -4.55
C LYS A 266 -17.55 -33.35 -4.26
N ILE A 267 -17.31 -32.14 -3.75
CA ILE A 267 -15.96 -31.66 -3.46
C ILE A 267 -15.41 -32.14 -2.11
N ARG A 268 -14.10 -32.32 -2.02
CA ARG A 268 -13.36 -32.67 -0.79
C ARG A 268 -12.18 -31.74 -0.58
N GLU A 269 -11.79 -31.53 0.68
CA GLU A 269 -10.60 -30.76 1.02
C GLU A 269 -9.35 -31.36 0.35
N GLY A 270 -8.54 -30.50 -0.30
CA GLY A 270 -7.36 -30.90 -1.05
C GLY A 270 -7.63 -31.47 -2.45
N GLN A 271 -8.87 -31.52 -2.92
CA GLN A 271 -9.21 -31.96 -4.27
C GLN A 271 -8.77 -30.92 -5.32
N THR A 272 -7.98 -31.34 -6.31
CA THR A 272 -7.69 -30.55 -7.50
C THR A 272 -8.81 -30.72 -8.53
N ILE A 273 -9.43 -29.61 -8.93
CA ILE A 273 -10.41 -29.55 -10.02
C ILE A 273 -9.79 -28.84 -11.21
N ARG A 274 -9.85 -29.44 -12.39
CA ARG A 274 -9.34 -28.82 -13.60
C ARG A 274 -10.34 -27.79 -14.12
N ILE A 275 -9.89 -26.56 -14.31
CA ILE A 275 -10.71 -25.50 -14.89
C ILE A 275 -10.53 -25.53 -16.41
N ASP A 276 -11.51 -26.06 -17.12
CA ASP A 276 -11.53 -26.01 -18.59
C ASP A 276 -11.97 -24.63 -19.08
N LYS A 277 -11.43 -24.19 -20.22
CA LYS A 277 -11.73 -22.88 -20.85
C LYS A 277 -11.25 -21.65 -20.07
N LEU A 278 -10.27 -21.84 -19.19
CA LEU A 278 -9.45 -20.74 -18.66
C LEU A 278 -8.28 -20.47 -19.63
N TYR A 279 -8.24 -19.26 -20.19
CA TYR A 279 -7.37 -18.86 -21.28
C TYR A 279 -6.62 -17.60 -20.89
N PHE A 280 -5.31 -17.64 -21.07
CA PHE A 280 -4.40 -16.51 -20.85
C PHE A 280 -3.93 -15.94 -22.18
N LYS A 281 -3.59 -14.65 -22.21
CA LYS A 281 -2.85 -14.07 -23.33
C LYS A 281 -1.45 -14.70 -23.40
N ALA A 282 -0.91 -14.86 -24.61
CA ALA A 282 0.43 -15.41 -24.80
C ALA A 282 1.47 -14.63 -23.99
N ASP A 283 2.37 -15.36 -23.30
CA ASP A 283 3.42 -14.81 -22.44
C ASP A 283 2.93 -13.82 -21.37
N SER A 284 1.70 -14.01 -20.86
CA SER A 284 1.08 -13.10 -19.90
C SER A 284 0.18 -13.84 -18.91
N SER A 285 0.08 -13.30 -17.68
CA SER A 285 -0.91 -13.71 -16.69
C SER A 285 -2.31 -13.10 -16.93
N SER A 286 -2.46 -12.28 -17.97
CA SER A 286 -3.76 -11.66 -18.33
C SER A 286 -4.75 -12.70 -18.86
N ILE A 287 -5.92 -12.79 -18.24
CA ILE A 287 -7.02 -13.66 -18.65
C ILE A 287 -7.79 -13.02 -19.82
N THR A 288 -8.31 -13.83 -20.74
CA THR A 288 -9.13 -13.37 -21.87
C THR A 288 -10.63 -13.37 -21.54
N GLU A 289 -11.42 -12.55 -22.24
CA GLU A 289 -12.89 -12.50 -22.09
C GLU A 289 -13.57 -13.86 -22.34
N GLN A 290 -12.95 -14.74 -23.12
CA GLN A 290 -13.45 -16.09 -23.39
C GLN A 290 -13.50 -16.97 -22.12
N SER A 291 -12.80 -16.57 -21.06
CA SER A 291 -12.79 -17.27 -19.77
C SER A 291 -13.82 -16.77 -18.79
N TYR A 292 -14.49 -15.65 -19.05
CA TYR A 292 -15.50 -15.11 -18.14
C TYR A 292 -16.62 -16.11 -17.83
N PRO A 293 -17.16 -16.88 -18.79
CA PRO A 293 -18.19 -17.86 -18.48
C PRO A 293 -17.79 -18.92 -17.44
N VAL A 294 -16.53 -19.36 -17.44
CA VAL A 294 -16.07 -20.36 -16.45
C VAL A 294 -15.70 -19.71 -15.11
N LEU A 295 -15.22 -18.47 -15.14
CA LEU A 295 -14.93 -17.70 -13.93
C LEU A 295 -16.21 -17.27 -13.20
N ASP A 296 -17.27 -16.92 -13.94
CA ASP A 296 -18.59 -16.60 -13.39
C ASP A 296 -19.17 -17.82 -12.67
N GLU A 297 -19.04 -19.03 -13.22
CA GLU A 297 -19.47 -20.27 -12.54
C GLU A 297 -18.70 -20.52 -11.23
N ILE A 298 -17.40 -20.24 -11.20
CA ILE A 298 -16.60 -20.35 -9.96
C ILE A 298 -17.05 -19.29 -8.94
N TYR A 299 -17.27 -18.06 -9.40
CA TYR A 299 -17.72 -16.97 -8.56
C TYR A 299 -19.09 -17.26 -7.93
N GLU A 300 -20.08 -17.65 -8.73
CA GLU A 300 -21.42 -18.02 -8.25
C GLU A 300 -21.34 -19.13 -7.19
N PHE A 301 -20.52 -20.16 -7.45
CA PHE A 301 -20.33 -21.26 -6.50
C PHE A 301 -19.74 -20.80 -5.16
N LEU A 302 -18.75 -19.90 -5.17
CA LEU A 302 -18.10 -19.40 -3.95
C LEU A 302 -19.03 -18.47 -3.16
N VAL A 303 -19.86 -17.68 -3.84
CA VAL A 303 -20.91 -16.86 -3.20
C VAL A 303 -21.94 -17.74 -2.50
N GLU A 304 -22.36 -18.84 -3.12
CA GLU A 304 -23.30 -19.80 -2.53
C GLU A 304 -22.67 -20.64 -1.40
N ASN A 305 -21.34 -20.74 -1.34
CA ASN A 305 -20.61 -21.60 -0.41
C ASN A 305 -19.48 -20.86 0.32
N PRO A 306 -19.81 -19.94 1.26
CA PRO A 306 -18.82 -19.07 1.91
C PRO A 306 -17.80 -19.80 2.79
N SER A 307 -18.03 -21.07 3.12
CA SER A 307 -17.08 -21.91 3.86
C SER A 307 -16.02 -22.57 2.97
N VAL A 308 -16.13 -22.45 1.64
CA VAL A 308 -15.21 -23.06 0.69
C VAL A 308 -14.14 -22.06 0.30
N VAL A 309 -12.88 -22.45 0.44
CA VAL A 309 -11.71 -21.69 -0.01
C VAL A 309 -11.05 -22.47 -1.14
N VAL A 310 -10.69 -21.78 -2.23
CA VAL A 310 -10.05 -22.39 -3.40
C VAL A 310 -8.68 -21.75 -3.63
N GLU A 311 -7.72 -22.58 -4.05
CA GLU A 311 -6.43 -22.15 -4.57
C GLU A 311 -6.44 -22.35 -6.09
N ILE A 312 -6.13 -21.31 -6.87
CA ILE A 312 -6.07 -21.39 -8.32
C ILE A 312 -4.59 -21.47 -8.73
N GLY A 313 -4.16 -22.66 -9.17
CA GLY A 313 -2.83 -22.90 -9.70
C GLY A 313 -2.82 -23.00 -11.22
N GLY A 314 -1.78 -22.44 -11.86
CA GLY A 314 -1.53 -22.57 -13.30
C GLY A 314 -0.11 -23.03 -13.58
N HIS A 315 0.05 -23.96 -14.51
CA HIS A 315 1.35 -24.33 -15.10
C HIS A 315 1.35 -23.80 -16.54
N THR A 316 2.34 -22.96 -16.87
CA THR A 316 2.69 -22.61 -18.26
C THR A 316 3.55 -23.69 -18.88
#